data_AF-A0A8B6DEC1-F1
#
_entry.id   AF-A0A8B6DEC1-F1
#
_cell.length_a   1.000
_cell.length_b   1.000
_cell.length_c   1.000
_cell.angle_alpha   90.00
_cell.angle_beta   90.00
_cell.angle_gamma   90.00
#
_symmetry.space_group_name_H-M   'P 1'
#
loop_
_entity.id
_entity.type
_entity.pdbx_description
1 polymer ?
#
loop_
_entity_poly.entity_id
_entity_poly.type
_entity_poly.pdbx_seq_one_letter_code
_entity_poly.pdbx_strand_id
1 'polypeptide(L)'
;MSVSTDSSGPVTNGNVTPSTISTEPSRNNKDEEDDCMKELCANNGITYSKIQNGDICNVDKLEMFFSGYPKIIGMHLFPSLSCLVIMDQQVAKIEGLSTLALLRELWICDCQVKKIENLEANKNLRKLYLYGNKIEVIEHLNHLGELEILWLNDNCIVNIENISMLSKLKQLNLAENKITRIGHTLDSNKKLEDLNLSGNNITSLRELTQLMRLPTLHSLSLKDPMYTPAPVSLLCNYSTHVLFHLPTLNTLDTYDVSKTVTDVAEATVMKKRMYYHMRVKTVHRNMTDILTKMDVYKTKLEEFPHERIKSLYNVLKEVSIVR
;
A
#
# COMPACT_ATOMS: atom_id res chain seq x y z
N MET A 1 2.59 15.93 -79.29
CA MET A 1 2.42 14.77 -80.18
C MET A 1 2.22 13.58 -79.25
N SER A 2 1.09 12.87 -79.15
CA SER A 2 -0.02 12.63 -80.07
C SER A 2 -1.29 12.28 -79.28
N VAL A 3 -2.40 12.79 -79.80
CA VAL A 3 -3.83 12.50 -79.55
C VAL A 3 -4.10 11.02 -79.97
N SER A 4 -5.01 10.18 -79.45
CA SER A 4 -6.47 10.21 -79.18
C SER A 4 -6.83 8.78 -78.66
N THR A 5 -7.95 8.44 -77.99
CA THR A 5 -9.37 8.60 -78.39
C THR A 5 -10.32 8.45 -77.20
N ASP A 6 -11.41 9.24 -77.25
CA ASP A 6 -12.67 9.14 -76.50
C ASP A 6 -13.43 7.82 -76.68
N SER A 7 -14.28 7.48 -75.69
CA SER A 7 -15.71 7.25 -75.96
C SER A 7 -16.56 7.36 -74.69
N SER A 8 -17.52 8.27 -74.75
CA SER A 8 -18.56 8.65 -73.80
C SER A 8 -19.70 7.64 -73.64
N GLY A 9 -20.33 7.61 -72.45
CA GLY A 9 -21.68 7.07 -72.22
C GLY A 9 -22.36 7.77 -71.02
N PRO A 10 -23.65 8.17 -71.10
CA PRO A 10 -24.23 9.17 -70.21
C PRO A 10 -24.87 8.60 -68.92
N VAL A 11 -24.88 9.47 -67.91
CA VAL A 11 -25.46 9.32 -66.57
C VAL A 11 -27.00 9.30 -66.64
N THR A 12 -27.62 8.25 -66.07
CA THR A 12 -29.06 8.23 -65.79
C THR A 12 -29.29 8.30 -64.28
N ASN A 13 -30.00 9.36 -63.86
CA ASN A 13 -30.53 9.54 -62.51
C ASN A 13 -31.50 8.41 -62.15
N GLY A 14 -31.14 7.60 -61.16
CA GLY A 14 -32.03 6.67 -60.47
C GLY A 14 -32.32 7.18 -59.06
N ASN A 15 -33.57 7.54 -58.81
CA ASN A 15 -34.11 7.86 -57.48
C ASN A 15 -33.81 6.72 -56.49
N VAL A 16 -32.99 6.99 -55.49
CA VAL A 16 -32.89 6.14 -54.30
C VAL A 16 -33.83 6.71 -53.25
N THR A 17 -34.95 6.04 -53.05
CA THR A 17 -35.82 6.21 -51.88
C THR A 17 -35.00 5.97 -50.60
N PRO A 18 -35.14 6.79 -49.54
CA PRO A 18 -34.44 6.54 -48.30
C PRO A 18 -35.00 5.26 -47.68
N SER A 19 -34.17 4.24 -47.60
CA SER A 19 -34.40 3.05 -46.77
C SER A 19 -34.61 3.51 -45.34
N THR A 20 -35.80 3.23 -44.81
CA THR A 20 -36.17 3.32 -43.40
C THR A 20 -35.07 2.72 -42.54
N ILE A 21 -34.36 3.59 -41.82
CA ILE A 21 -33.60 3.21 -40.63
C ILE A 21 -34.65 2.77 -39.62
N SER A 22 -34.81 1.45 -39.46
CA SER A 22 -35.50 0.86 -38.33
C SER A 22 -34.68 1.16 -37.09
N THR A 23 -34.98 2.27 -36.42
CA THR A 23 -34.58 2.51 -35.05
C THR A 23 -35.18 1.39 -34.21
N GLU A 24 -34.35 0.42 -33.80
CA GLU A 24 -34.70 -0.48 -32.70
C GLU A 24 -35.12 0.38 -31.50
N PRO A 25 -36.24 0.08 -30.85
CA PRO A 25 -36.65 0.84 -29.68
C PRO A 25 -35.59 0.64 -28.59
N SER A 26 -35.10 1.75 -28.03
CA SER A 26 -34.27 1.75 -26.82
C SER A 26 -34.91 0.84 -25.77
N ARG A 27 -34.26 -0.27 -25.42
CA ARG A 27 -34.73 -1.19 -24.38
C ARG A 27 -34.91 -0.41 -23.07
N ASN A 28 -36.01 -0.66 -22.36
CA ASN A 28 -36.24 -0.04 -21.06
C ASN A 28 -35.26 -0.63 -20.04
N ASN A 29 -34.68 0.21 -19.17
CA ASN A 29 -33.78 -0.21 -18.07
C ASN A 29 -34.32 -1.37 -17.21
N LYS A 30 -35.65 -1.50 -17.08
CA LYS A 30 -36.29 -2.59 -16.32
C LYS A 30 -36.13 -3.96 -16.98
N ASP A 31 -36.17 -4.00 -18.31
CA ASP A 31 -36.05 -5.25 -19.05
C ASP A 31 -34.59 -5.74 -19.02
N GLU A 32 -33.63 -4.82 -19.06
CA GLU A 32 -32.21 -5.13 -18.90
C GLU A 32 -31.86 -5.61 -17.49
N GLU A 33 -32.42 -5.00 -16.44
CA GLU A 33 -32.26 -5.48 -15.07
C GLU A 33 -32.87 -6.87 -14.86
N ASP A 34 -34.06 -7.14 -15.43
CA ASP A 34 -34.72 -8.45 -15.34
C ASP A 34 -33.90 -9.54 -16.05
N ASP A 35 -33.31 -9.23 -17.20
CA ASP A 35 -32.44 -10.16 -17.91
C ASP A 35 -31.12 -10.42 -17.15
N CYS A 36 -30.48 -9.37 -16.61
CA CYS A 36 -29.32 -9.53 -15.74
C CYS A 36 -29.66 -10.37 -14.49
N MET A 37 -30.85 -10.20 -13.92
CA MET A 37 -31.31 -10.98 -12.77
C MET A 37 -31.52 -12.45 -13.12
N LYS A 38 -32.12 -12.77 -14.28
CA LYS A 38 -32.25 -14.15 -14.76
C LYS A 38 -30.88 -14.80 -14.94
N GLU A 39 -29.94 -14.07 -15.53
CA GLU A 39 -28.59 -14.56 -15.78
C GLU A 39 -27.82 -14.78 -14.48
N LEU A 40 -27.92 -13.85 -13.52
CA LEU A 40 -27.36 -13.98 -12.18
C LEU A 40 -27.88 -15.26 -11.50
N CYS A 41 -29.18 -15.50 -11.58
CA CYS A 41 -29.79 -16.68 -11.01
C CYS A 41 -29.32 -17.94 -11.72
N ALA A 42 -29.30 -17.97 -13.06
CA ALA A 42 -28.85 -19.11 -13.84
C ALA A 42 -27.39 -19.48 -13.52
N ASN A 43 -26.49 -18.49 -13.46
CA ASN A 43 -25.07 -18.70 -13.18
C ASN A 43 -24.80 -19.19 -11.75
N ASN A 44 -25.74 -18.94 -10.83
CA ASN A 44 -25.66 -19.40 -9.45
C ASN A 44 -26.57 -20.62 -9.17
N GLY A 45 -27.14 -21.24 -10.20
CA GLY A 45 -28.01 -22.42 -10.05
C GLY A 45 -29.34 -22.14 -9.33
N ILE A 46 -29.77 -20.88 -9.30
CA ILE A 46 -31.00 -20.42 -8.64
C ILE A 46 -32.13 -20.39 -9.66
N THR A 47 -33.27 -21.00 -9.31
CA THR A 47 -34.45 -20.97 -10.18
C THR A 47 -35.17 -19.63 -10.06
N TYR A 48 -35.11 -18.80 -11.12
CA TYR A 48 -35.70 -17.45 -11.12
C TYR A 48 -37.20 -17.42 -10.79
N SER A 49 -37.97 -18.44 -11.16
CA SER A 49 -39.40 -18.52 -10.85
C SER A 49 -39.71 -18.60 -9.34
N LYS A 50 -38.79 -19.13 -8.52
CA LYS A 50 -38.95 -19.15 -7.06
C LYS A 50 -38.83 -17.75 -6.46
N ILE A 51 -37.93 -16.95 -7.02
CA ILE A 51 -37.73 -15.55 -6.62
C ILE A 51 -38.96 -14.71 -6.97
N GLN A 52 -39.52 -14.88 -8.17
CA GLN A 52 -40.74 -14.16 -8.58
C GLN A 52 -41.96 -14.47 -7.71
N ASN A 53 -42.03 -15.67 -7.13
CA ASN A 53 -43.11 -16.09 -6.24
C ASN A 53 -42.95 -15.59 -4.79
N GLY A 54 -41.86 -14.87 -4.47
CA GLY A 54 -41.61 -14.34 -3.13
C GLY A 54 -41.01 -15.36 -2.14
N ASP A 55 -40.54 -16.50 -2.63
CA ASP A 55 -39.85 -17.47 -1.78
C ASP A 55 -38.46 -16.94 -1.42
N ILE A 56 -38.17 -16.88 -0.11
CA ILE A 56 -36.85 -16.51 0.39
C ILE A 56 -35.87 -17.60 -0.03
N CYS A 57 -35.00 -17.27 -0.99
CA CYS A 57 -33.93 -18.16 -1.41
C CYS A 57 -32.83 -18.14 -0.34
N ASN A 58 -32.71 -19.23 0.41
CA ASN A 58 -31.64 -19.38 1.40
C ASN A 58 -30.31 -19.69 0.71
N VAL A 59 -29.74 -18.67 0.09
CA VAL A 59 -28.46 -18.71 -0.61
C VAL A 59 -27.40 -18.12 0.32
N ASP A 60 -26.36 -18.90 0.59
CA ASP A 60 -25.26 -18.52 1.48
C ASP A 60 -24.09 -17.88 0.73
N LYS A 61 -23.89 -18.26 -0.54
CA LYS A 61 -22.86 -17.74 -1.44
C LYS A 61 -23.41 -17.42 -2.82
N LEU A 62 -22.99 -16.28 -3.37
CA LEU A 62 -23.38 -15.81 -4.70
C LEU A 62 -22.16 -15.23 -5.43
N GLU A 63 -22.07 -15.47 -6.74
CA GLU A 63 -20.97 -15.04 -7.59
C GLU A 63 -21.46 -14.27 -8.83
N MET A 64 -20.76 -13.20 -9.19
CA MET A 64 -20.98 -12.32 -10.34
C MET A 64 -19.66 -12.20 -11.11
N PHE A 65 -19.44 -13.07 -12.11
CA PHE A 65 -18.16 -13.17 -12.83
C PHE A 65 -18.30 -13.16 -14.36
N PHE A 66 -19.47 -13.49 -14.90
CA PHE A 66 -19.80 -13.37 -16.31
C PHE A 66 -20.84 -12.27 -16.50
N SER A 67 -21.23 -12.00 -17.75
CA SER A 67 -22.36 -11.10 -18.10
C SER A 67 -22.06 -9.60 -18.11
N GLY A 68 -20.91 -9.16 -17.61
CA GLY A 68 -20.50 -7.74 -17.68
C GLY A 68 -21.46 -6.82 -16.92
N TYR A 69 -21.87 -7.23 -15.71
CA TYR A 69 -22.81 -6.51 -14.88
C TYR A 69 -22.34 -5.05 -14.68
N PRO A 70 -23.17 -4.05 -15.03
CA PRO A 70 -22.80 -2.65 -14.89
C PRO A 70 -22.83 -2.18 -13.42
N LYS A 71 -23.54 -2.90 -12.55
CA LYS A 71 -23.69 -2.63 -11.12
C LYS A 71 -24.08 -3.88 -10.35
N ILE A 72 -24.05 -3.79 -9.02
CA ILE A 72 -24.51 -4.85 -8.12
C ILE A 72 -26.05 -4.86 -8.14
N ILE A 73 -26.66 -6.02 -8.41
CA ILE A 73 -28.13 -6.15 -8.57
C ILE A 73 -28.70 -7.29 -7.72
N GLY A 74 -29.96 -7.18 -7.32
CA GLY A 74 -30.71 -8.31 -6.73
C GLY A 74 -30.37 -8.68 -5.29
N MET A 75 -29.48 -7.96 -4.61
CA MET A 75 -29.01 -8.31 -3.25
C MET A 75 -30.12 -8.33 -2.19
N HIS A 76 -31.20 -7.58 -2.39
CA HIS A 76 -32.36 -7.60 -1.50
C HIS A 76 -33.11 -8.94 -1.47
N LEU A 77 -32.91 -9.79 -2.49
CA LEU A 77 -33.53 -11.11 -2.62
C LEU A 77 -32.76 -12.20 -1.87
N PHE A 78 -31.54 -11.91 -1.43
CA PHE A 78 -30.65 -12.86 -0.77
C PHE A 78 -30.20 -12.36 0.61
N PRO A 79 -31.13 -12.11 1.55
CA PRO A 79 -30.79 -11.52 2.86
C PRO A 79 -29.91 -12.43 3.74
N SER A 80 -29.91 -13.75 3.47
CA SER A 80 -29.10 -14.74 4.20
C SER A 80 -27.65 -14.83 3.71
N LEU A 81 -27.26 -14.03 2.72
CA LEU A 81 -25.96 -14.17 2.07
C LEU A 81 -24.80 -13.92 3.04
N SER A 82 -23.87 -14.87 3.05
CA SER A 82 -22.65 -14.82 3.88
C SER A 82 -21.40 -14.51 3.06
N CYS A 83 -21.41 -14.85 1.76
CA CYS A 83 -20.31 -14.62 0.84
C CYS A 83 -20.83 -14.06 -0.49
N LEU A 84 -20.30 -12.93 -0.93
CA LEU A 84 -20.59 -12.33 -2.23
C LEU A 84 -19.27 -12.18 -2.99
N VAL A 85 -19.24 -12.70 -4.22
CA VAL A 85 -18.09 -12.61 -5.11
C VAL A 85 -18.47 -11.84 -6.36
N ILE A 86 -17.73 -10.78 -6.67
CA ILE A 86 -17.87 -9.99 -7.88
C ILE A 86 -16.49 -9.86 -8.50
N MET A 87 -16.32 -10.39 -9.70
CA MET A 87 -15.01 -10.53 -10.37
C MET A 87 -15.12 -10.09 -11.82
N ASP A 88 -14.18 -9.28 -12.30
CA ASP A 88 -14.09 -8.88 -13.72
C ASP A 88 -15.41 -8.31 -14.28
N GLN A 89 -16.07 -7.44 -13.50
CA GLN A 89 -17.32 -6.77 -13.87
C GLN A 89 -17.14 -5.26 -14.07
N GLN A 90 -18.12 -4.62 -14.71
CA GLN A 90 -18.10 -3.17 -14.95
C GLN A 90 -18.57 -2.34 -13.74
N VAL A 91 -18.60 -2.94 -12.55
CA VAL A 91 -19.06 -2.29 -11.32
C VAL A 91 -18.12 -1.15 -10.93
N ALA A 92 -18.64 0.08 -11.00
CA ALA A 92 -17.88 1.29 -10.67
C ALA A 92 -18.10 1.79 -9.22
N LYS A 93 -19.14 1.30 -8.54
CA LYS A 93 -19.52 1.71 -7.20
C LYS A 93 -19.99 0.51 -6.38
N ILE A 94 -19.63 0.52 -5.10
CA ILE A 94 -20.16 -0.42 -4.12
C ILE A 94 -21.54 0.11 -3.72
N GLU A 95 -22.62 -0.61 -4.03
CA GLU A 95 -23.99 -0.21 -3.70
C GLU A 95 -24.91 -1.43 -3.56
N GLY A 96 -26.10 -1.24 -3.01
CA GLY A 96 -27.10 -2.31 -2.89
C GLY A 96 -26.81 -3.37 -1.82
N LEU A 97 -25.79 -3.19 -0.97
CA LEU A 97 -25.38 -4.17 0.06
C LEU A 97 -26.09 -4.01 1.42
N SER A 98 -27.00 -3.03 1.54
CA SER A 98 -27.63 -2.65 2.81
C SER A 98 -28.50 -3.75 3.44
N THR A 99 -29.01 -4.67 2.62
CA THR A 99 -29.83 -5.81 3.08
C THR A 99 -29.00 -7.00 3.57
N LEU A 100 -27.68 -7.01 3.31
CA LEU A 100 -26.80 -8.15 3.56
C LEU A 100 -26.13 -8.07 4.94
N ALA A 101 -26.94 -8.01 5.99
CA ALA A 101 -26.45 -7.86 7.37
C ALA A 101 -25.61 -9.06 7.86
N LEU A 102 -25.78 -10.24 7.23
CA LEU A 102 -25.07 -11.47 7.57
C LEU A 102 -23.79 -11.70 6.76
N LEU A 103 -23.43 -10.77 5.86
CA LEU A 103 -22.27 -10.88 4.99
C LEU A 103 -20.97 -10.93 5.82
N ARG A 104 -20.15 -11.94 5.57
CA ARG A 104 -18.85 -12.19 6.23
C ARG A 104 -17.69 -12.06 5.28
N GLU A 105 -17.90 -12.30 4.00
CA GLU A 105 -16.87 -12.31 2.98
C GLU A 105 -17.38 -11.57 1.73
N LEU A 106 -16.63 -10.57 1.28
CA LEU A 106 -16.96 -9.77 0.11
C LEU A 106 -15.73 -9.67 -0.80
N TRP A 107 -15.92 -10.06 -2.06
CA TRP A 107 -14.96 -9.86 -3.13
C TRP A 107 -15.58 -8.92 -4.17
N ILE A 108 -14.88 -7.84 -4.48
CA ILE A 108 -15.18 -6.97 -5.62
C ILE A 108 -13.84 -6.69 -6.29
N CYS A 109 -13.42 -7.57 -7.19
CA CYS A 109 -12.06 -7.55 -7.74
C CYS A 109 -12.05 -7.41 -9.26
N ASP A 110 -10.99 -6.81 -9.79
CA ASP A 110 -10.84 -6.53 -11.22
C ASP A 110 -12.03 -5.74 -11.79
N CYS A 111 -12.57 -4.81 -10.98
CA CYS A 111 -13.71 -3.97 -11.31
C CYS A 111 -13.27 -2.51 -11.58
N GLN A 112 -14.18 -1.55 -11.46
CA GLN A 112 -13.92 -0.13 -11.71
C GLN A 112 -14.15 0.75 -10.47
N VAL A 113 -14.13 0.14 -9.28
CA VAL A 113 -14.43 0.83 -8.02
C VAL A 113 -13.35 1.86 -7.71
N LYS A 114 -13.77 3.09 -7.41
CA LYS A 114 -12.85 4.18 -7.05
C LYS A 114 -12.85 4.52 -5.56
N LYS A 115 -13.90 4.12 -4.85
CA LYS A 115 -14.13 4.48 -3.44
C LYS A 115 -14.72 3.32 -2.69
N ILE A 116 -14.31 3.20 -1.44
CA ILE A 116 -14.92 2.29 -0.48
C ILE A 116 -16.10 3.04 0.13
N GLU A 117 -17.32 2.58 -0.13
CA GLU A 117 -18.56 3.22 0.35
C GLU A 117 -19.68 2.19 0.51
N ASN A 118 -20.77 2.57 1.18
CA ASN A 118 -22.00 1.78 1.30
C ASN A 118 -21.84 0.40 1.96
N LEU A 119 -20.94 0.29 2.95
CA LEU A 119 -20.68 -0.93 3.74
C LEU A 119 -21.21 -0.83 5.18
N GLU A 120 -21.97 0.20 5.54
CA GLU A 120 -22.39 0.53 6.92
C GLU A 120 -23.27 -0.55 7.56
N ALA A 121 -24.00 -1.30 6.73
CA ALA A 121 -24.85 -2.41 7.16
C ALA A 121 -24.07 -3.72 7.39
N ASN A 122 -22.90 -3.90 6.76
CA ASN A 122 -22.19 -5.18 6.70
C ASN A 122 -21.19 -5.35 7.86
N LYS A 123 -21.63 -5.06 9.08
CA LYS A 123 -20.77 -5.02 10.30
C LYS A 123 -20.13 -6.37 10.66
N ASN A 124 -20.65 -7.47 10.10
CA ASN A 124 -20.15 -8.82 10.33
C ASN A 124 -19.05 -9.24 9.32
N LEU A 125 -18.63 -8.35 8.42
CA LEU A 125 -17.56 -8.62 7.47
C LEU A 125 -16.26 -8.98 8.19
N ARG A 126 -15.68 -10.10 7.80
CA ARG A 126 -14.39 -10.61 8.27
C ARG A 126 -13.33 -10.56 7.19
N LYS A 127 -13.72 -10.69 5.93
CA LYS A 127 -12.81 -10.63 4.79
C LYS A 127 -13.34 -9.69 3.73
N LEU A 128 -12.49 -8.77 3.30
CA LEU A 128 -12.79 -7.80 2.27
C LEU A 128 -11.67 -7.79 1.23
N TYR A 129 -12.01 -8.20 0.02
CA TYR A 129 -11.12 -8.26 -1.13
C TYR A 129 -11.57 -7.24 -2.17
N LEU A 130 -10.73 -6.23 -2.43
CA LEU A 130 -10.99 -5.11 -3.33
C LEU A 130 -9.82 -4.89 -4.30
N TYR A 131 -9.08 -5.95 -4.64
CA TYR A 131 -7.91 -5.84 -5.50
C TYR A 131 -8.26 -5.60 -6.96
N GLY A 132 -7.33 -5.04 -7.74
CA GLY A 132 -7.55 -4.77 -9.17
C GLY A 132 -8.61 -3.69 -9.41
N ASN A 133 -8.65 -2.67 -8.56
CA ASN A 133 -9.60 -1.55 -8.67
C ASN A 133 -8.86 -0.21 -8.85
N LYS A 134 -9.57 0.90 -8.70
CA LYS A 134 -9.05 2.27 -8.86
C LYS A 134 -9.19 3.07 -7.56
N ILE A 135 -9.07 2.40 -6.40
CA ILE A 135 -9.21 3.02 -5.08
C ILE A 135 -7.96 3.86 -4.78
N GLU A 136 -8.15 5.12 -4.40
CA GLU A 136 -7.05 6.05 -4.08
C GLU A 136 -6.88 6.26 -2.58
N VAL A 137 -7.95 6.05 -1.80
CA VAL A 137 -8.02 6.36 -0.37
C VAL A 137 -8.67 5.19 0.36
N ILE A 138 -8.07 4.80 1.48
CA ILE A 138 -8.71 3.87 2.41
C ILE A 138 -9.67 4.71 3.27
N GLU A 139 -10.96 4.52 3.11
CA GLU A 139 -11.99 5.29 3.81
C GLU A 139 -13.21 4.41 4.14
N HIS A 140 -14.08 4.89 5.03
CA HIS A 140 -15.35 4.24 5.36
C HIS A 140 -15.24 2.77 5.84
N LEU A 141 -14.16 2.41 6.53
CA LEU A 141 -13.98 1.08 7.13
C LEU A 141 -14.14 1.05 8.67
N ASN A 142 -14.33 2.22 9.30
CA ASN A 142 -14.26 2.36 10.76
C ASN A 142 -15.29 1.50 11.54
N HIS A 143 -16.42 1.17 10.91
CA HIS A 143 -17.48 0.34 11.50
C HIS A 143 -17.27 -1.17 11.32
N LEU A 144 -16.28 -1.60 10.53
CA LEU A 144 -15.97 -3.02 10.27
C LEU A 144 -15.03 -3.59 11.34
N GLY A 145 -15.44 -3.53 12.61
CA GLY A 145 -14.62 -3.95 13.75
C GLY A 145 -14.29 -5.46 13.78
N GLU A 146 -15.01 -6.27 13.02
CA GLU A 146 -14.79 -7.72 12.88
C GLU A 146 -13.83 -8.09 11.74
N LEU A 147 -13.31 -7.12 10.98
CA LEU A 147 -12.49 -7.40 9.81
C LEU A 147 -11.13 -8.02 10.21
N GLU A 148 -10.83 -9.18 9.63
CA GLU A 148 -9.60 -9.95 9.84
C GLU A 148 -8.68 -9.90 8.63
N ILE A 149 -9.23 -9.81 7.41
CA ILE A 149 -8.47 -9.79 6.15
C ILE A 149 -8.93 -8.61 5.29
N LEU A 150 -7.96 -7.79 4.87
CA LEU A 150 -8.19 -6.68 3.94
C LEU A 150 -7.17 -6.73 2.81
N TRP A 151 -7.63 -6.98 1.59
CA TRP A 151 -6.78 -6.99 0.40
C TRP A 151 -7.18 -5.84 -0.52
N LEU A 152 -6.21 -4.97 -0.79
CA LEU A 152 -6.32 -3.75 -1.57
C LEU A 152 -5.17 -3.65 -2.59
N ASN A 153 -4.57 -4.79 -2.98
CA ASN A 153 -3.51 -4.77 -3.98
C ASN A 153 -4.00 -4.30 -5.35
N ASP A 154 -3.09 -3.86 -6.20
CA ASP A 154 -3.40 -3.38 -7.56
C ASP A 154 -4.45 -2.26 -7.53
N ASN A 155 -4.15 -1.20 -6.78
CA ASN A 155 -4.97 0.00 -6.63
C ASN A 155 -4.11 1.27 -6.76
N CYS A 156 -4.65 2.43 -6.41
CA CYS A 156 -3.97 3.72 -6.51
C CYS A 156 -3.72 4.38 -5.15
N ILE A 157 -3.66 3.60 -4.06
CA ILE A 157 -3.55 4.11 -2.69
C ILE A 157 -2.20 4.77 -2.45
N VAL A 158 -2.20 5.99 -1.91
CA VAL A 158 -0.97 6.76 -1.64
C VAL A 158 -0.57 6.72 -0.17
N ASN A 159 -1.54 6.61 0.74
CA ASN A 159 -1.32 6.63 2.18
C ASN A 159 -2.02 5.46 2.87
N ILE A 160 -1.35 4.88 3.87
CA ILE A 160 -1.99 3.97 4.79
C ILE A 160 -2.72 4.82 5.85
N GLU A 161 -4.05 4.89 5.76
CA GLU A 161 -4.89 5.70 6.64
C GLU A 161 -6.22 5.01 6.97
N ASN A 162 -6.94 5.50 7.99
CA ASN A 162 -8.28 5.04 8.37
C ASN A 162 -8.45 3.53 8.65
N ILE A 163 -7.37 2.83 9.03
CA ILE A 163 -7.40 1.41 9.42
C ILE A 163 -7.24 1.20 10.94
N SER A 164 -7.13 2.28 11.72
CA SER A 164 -6.83 2.20 13.15
C SER A 164 -7.94 1.54 13.97
N MET A 165 -9.19 1.54 13.47
CA MET A 165 -10.33 0.89 14.12
C MET A 165 -10.43 -0.62 13.82
N LEU A 166 -9.66 -1.12 12.85
CA LEU A 166 -9.63 -2.53 12.43
C LEU A 166 -8.76 -3.37 13.39
N SER A 167 -9.15 -3.39 14.66
CA SER A 167 -8.36 -4.02 15.75
C SER A 167 -8.20 -5.55 15.63
N LYS A 168 -9.04 -6.19 14.82
CA LYS A 168 -9.01 -7.64 14.54
C LYS A 168 -8.24 -7.99 13.26
N LEU A 169 -7.72 -7.00 12.53
CA LEU A 169 -7.01 -7.20 11.27
C LEU A 169 -5.75 -8.04 11.49
N LYS A 170 -5.65 -9.15 10.76
CA LYS A 170 -4.53 -10.10 10.76
C LYS A 170 -3.76 -10.08 9.46
N GLN A 171 -4.42 -9.83 8.34
CA GLN A 171 -3.78 -9.80 7.02
C GLN A 171 -4.12 -8.51 6.29
N LEU A 172 -3.09 -7.82 5.81
CA LEU A 172 -3.21 -6.61 5.03
C LEU A 172 -2.34 -6.72 3.77
N ASN A 173 -2.99 -6.81 2.62
CA ASN A 173 -2.30 -6.77 1.33
C ASN A 173 -2.50 -5.41 0.67
N LEU A 174 -1.41 -4.66 0.54
CA LEU A 174 -1.35 -3.34 -0.10
C LEU A 174 -0.37 -3.35 -1.28
N ALA A 175 -0.09 -4.52 -1.86
CA ALA A 175 0.86 -4.62 -2.97
C ALA A 175 0.42 -3.79 -4.20
N GLU A 176 1.35 -3.39 -5.06
CA GLU A 176 1.04 -2.61 -6.29
C GLU A 176 0.13 -1.40 -6.02
N ASN A 177 0.64 -0.50 -5.17
CA ASN A 177 0.01 0.77 -4.84
C ASN A 177 1.08 1.88 -4.92
N LYS A 178 0.74 3.09 -4.47
CA LYS A 178 1.62 4.28 -4.58
C LYS A 178 2.14 4.73 -3.23
N ILE A 179 2.18 3.84 -2.24
CA ILE A 179 2.54 4.18 -0.86
C ILE A 179 4.03 4.54 -0.77
N THR A 180 4.33 5.68 -0.14
CA THR A 180 5.71 6.14 0.05
C THR A 180 6.19 6.05 1.50
N ARG A 181 5.24 6.00 2.46
CA ARG A 181 5.51 6.01 3.90
C ARG A 181 4.56 5.07 4.63
N ILE A 182 5.07 4.39 5.64
CA ILE A 182 4.29 3.50 6.51
C ILE A 182 3.68 4.30 7.67
N GLY A 183 4.46 5.23 8.23
CA GLY A 183 3.97 6.11 9.30
C GLY A 183 3.61 5.39 10.59
N HIS A 184 2.55 5.82 11.26
CA HIS A 184 2.10 5.29 12.56
C HIS A 184 0.66 4.75 12.53
N THR A 185 0.02 4.75 11.37
CA THR A 185 -1.38 4.36 11.22
C THR A 185 -1.61 2.90 11.63
N LEU A 186 -0.63 2.03 11.37
CA LEU A 186 -0.69 0.62 11.71
C LEU A 186 -0.52 0.34 13.22
N ASP A 187 -0.14 1.33 14.03
CA ASP A 187 0.18 1.12 15.45
C ASP A 187 -0.98 0.50 16.24
N SER A 188 -2.23 0.74 15.84
CA SER A 188 -3.42 0.16 16.48
C SER A 188 -3.71 -1.29 16.05
N ASN A 189 -3.18 -1.75 14.92
CA ASN A 189 -3.43 -3.08 14.37
C ASN A 189 -2.52 -4.14 15.02
N LYS A 190 -2.64 -4.29 16.35
CA LYS A 190 -1.77 -5.17 17.18
C LYS A 190 -1.89 -6.66 16.90
N LYS A 191 -2.86 -7.07 16.07
CA LYS A 191 -3.07 -8.45 15.64
C LYS A 191 -2.60 -8.70 14.20
N LEU A 192 -2.00 -7.71 13.55
CA LEU A 192 -1.52 -7.86 12.19
C LEU A 192 -0.36 -8.86 12.17
N GLU A 193 -0.51 -9.91 11.36
CA GLU A 193 0.40 -11.04 11.24
C GLU A 193 1.07 -11.07 9.86
N ASP A 194 0.34 -10.71 8.81
CA ASP A 194 0.82 -10.66 7.43
C ASP A 194 0.63 -9.26 6.84
N LEU A 195 1.72 -8.71 6.30
CA LEU A 195 1.75 -7.44 5.61
C LEU A 195 2.51 -7.54 4.29
N ASN A 196 1.81 -7.29 3.19
CA ASN A 196 2.42 -7.17 1.87
C ASN A 196 2.40 -5.70 1.40
N LEU A 197 3.58 -5.14 1.18
CA LEU A 197 3.86 -3.78 0.71
C LEU A 197 4.71 -3.79 -0.58
N SER A 198 4.80 -4.93 -1.26
CA SER A 198 5.48 -5.03 -2.56
C SER A 198 4.86 -4.04 -3.57
N GLY A 199 5.62 -3.62 -4.57
CA GLY A 199 5.12 -2.73 -5.63
C GLY A 199 4.66 -1.36 -5.14
N ASN A 200 5.23 -0.88 -4.03
CA ASN A 200 5.03 0.47 -3.52
C ASN A 200 6.30 1.32 -3.63
N ASN A 201 6.16 2.63 -3.48
CA ASN A 201 7.23 3.62 -3.63
C ASN A 201 7.98 3.91 -2.32
N ILE A 202 8.13 2.90 -1.46
CA ILE A 202 8.89 3.02 -0.20
C ILE A 202 10.39 2.97 -0.54
N THR A 203 11.12 4.02 -0.19
CA THR A 203 12.55 4.17 -0.53
C THR A 203 13.48 4.19 0.68
N SER A 204 12.95 4.40 1.89
CA SER A 204 13.72 4.60 3.11
C SER A 204 13.63 3.42 4.06
N LEU A 205 14.78 2.88 4.49
CA LEU A 205 14.85 1.86 5.54
C LEU A 205 14.24 2.34 6.87
N ARG A 206 14.22 3.66 7.13
CA ARG A 206 13.63 4.23 8.34
C ARG A 206 12.13 3.96 8.45
N GLU A 207 11.41 3.86 7.33
CA GLU A 207 9.98 3.54 7.36
C GLU A 207 9.75 2.12 7.90
N LEU A 208 10.66 1.19 7.60
CA LEU A 208 10.57 -0.20 8.04
C LEU A 208 10.72 -0.35 9.56
N THR A 209 11.38 0.59 10.25
CA THR A 209 11.47 0.55 11.72
C THR A 209 10.14 0.88 12.40
N GLN A 210 9.17 1.49 11.69
CA GLN A 210 7.85 1.73 12.26
C GLN A 210 7.09 0.42 12.49
N LEU A 211 7.38 -0.61 11.69
CA LEU A 211 6.79 -1.95 11.84
C LEU A 211 7.19 -2.63 13.15
N MET A 212 8.24 -2.17 13.85
CA MET A 212 8.63 -2.68 15.18
C MET A 212 7.53 -2.54 16.22
N ARG A 213 6.53 -1.68 15.96
CA ARG A 213 5.40 -1.43 16.85
C ARG A 213 4.29 -2.46 16.71
N LEU A 214 4.43 -3.40 15.76
CA LEU A 214 3.50 -4.50 15.49
C LEU A 214 4.03 -5.78 16.14
N PRO A 215 3.51 -6.16 17.32
CA PRO A 215 4.09 -7.26 18.11
C PRO A 215 3.86 -8.65 17.52
N THR A 216 2.85 -8.80 16.65
CA THR A 216 2.45 -10.08 16.05
C THR A 216 2.84 -10.21 14.59
N LEU A 217 3.62 -9.28 14.04
CA LEU A 217 3.97 -9.33 12.63
C LEU A 217 4.95 -10.49 12.40
N HIS A 218 4.50 -11.50 11.65
CA HIS A 218 5.26 -12.72 11.37
C HIS A 218 5.67 -12.82 9.89
N SER A 219 4.91 -12.20 8.99
CA SER A 219 5.15 -12.22 7.54
C SER A 219 5.21 -10.78 7.01
N LEU A 220 6.31 -10.45 6.34
CA LEU A 220 6.50 -9.15 5.69
C LEU A 220 7.03 -9.34 4.27
N SER A 221 6.36 -8.74 3.29
CA SER A 221 6.80 -8.79 1.89
C SER A 221 6.91 -7.39 1.29
N LEU A 222 8.10 -7.03 0.82
CA LEU A 222 8.41 -5.84 0.00
C LEU A 222 8.96 -6.24 -1.38
N LYS A 223 9.21 -7.53 -1.60
CA LYS A 223 9.70 -8.14 -2.84
C LYS A 223 9.06 -9.52 -3.06
N ASP A 224 7.73 -9.55 -3.03
CA ASP A 224 6.97 -10.72 -3.46
C ASP A 224 7.18 -10.95 -4.98
N PRO A 225 7.48 -12.18 -5.46
CA PRO A 225 7.65 -12.47 -6.88
C PRO A 225 6.45 -12.15 -7.78
N MET A 226 5.24 -12.04 -7.21
CA MET A 226 4.02 -11.71 -7.97
C MET A 226 3.88 -10.23 -8.30
N TYR A 227 4.67 -9.37 -7.64
CA TYR A 227 4.58 -7.91 -7.77
C TYR A 227 5.95 -7.31 -8.07
N THR A 228 5.97 -6.04 -8.46
CA THR A 228 7.23 -5.30 -8.57
C THR A 228 7.88 -5.15 -7.18
N PRO A 229 9.22 -5.15 -7.06
CA PRO A 229 9.86 -4.91 -5.78
C PRO A 229 9.70 -3.45 -5.35
N ALA A 230 9.41 -3.21 -4.08
CA ALA A 230 9.52 -1.86 -3.51
C ALA A 230 10.98 -1.39 -3.56
N PRO A 231 11.31 -0.14 -3.93
CA PRO A 231 12.71 0.30 -4.08
C PRO A 231 13.60 0.06 -2.85
N VAL A 232 13.03 0.16 -1.64
CA VAL A 232 13.74 -0.12 -0.39
C VAL A 232 14.25 -1.57 -0.29
N SER A 233 13.57 -2.54 -0.90
CA SER A 233 13.97 -3.97 -0.87
C SER A 233 15.19 -4.26 -1.73
N LEU A 234 15.55 -3.35 -2.64
CA LEU A 234 16.72 -3.46 -3.51
C LEU A 234 18.01 -2.93 -2.85
N LEU A 235 17.90 -2.33 -1.66
CA LEU A 235 19.06 -1.80 -0.94
C LEU A 235 19.93 -2.92 -0.36
N CYS A 236 21.25 -2.76 -0.43
CA CYS A 236 22.21 -3.81 -0.03
C CYS A 236 22.15 -4.24 1.44
N ASN A 237 21.61 -3.41 2.33
CA ASN A 237 21.43 -3.75 3.75
C ASN A 237 19.96 -3.98 4.12
N TYR A 238 19.05 -4.11 3.14
CA TYR A 238 17.61 -4.24 3.38
C TYR A 238 17.29 -5.40 4.32
N SER A 239 17.68 -6.62 3.94
CA SER A 239 17.39 -7.82 4.74
C SER A 239 18.02 -7.72 6.14
N THR A 240 19.29 -7.31 6.23
CA THR A 240 19.98 -7.10 7.52
C THR A 240 19.24 -6.10 8.40
N HIS A 241 18.76 -4.99 7.82
CA HIS A 241 18.05 -3.95 8.56
C HIS A 241 16.69 -4.47 9.05
N VAL A 242 15.91 -5.12 8.19
CA VAL A 242 14.60 -5.69 8.55
C VAL A 242 14.76 -6.72 9.66
N LEU A 243 15.63 -7.70 9.48
CA LEU A 243 15.79 -8.81 10.41
C LEU A 243 16.39 -8.39 11.76
N PHE A 244 17.22 -7.34 11.77
CA PHE A 244 17.72 -6.77 13.02
C PHE A 244 16.62 -6.07 13.82
N HIS A 245 15.70 -5.38 13.14
CA HIS A 245 14.63 -4.61 13.80
C HIS A 245 13.37 -5.45 14.07
N LEU A 246 13.13 -6.49 13.28
CA LEU A 246 11.98 -7.40 13.36
C LEU A 246 12.46 -8.86 13.49
N PRO A 247 13.09 -9.22 14.63
CA PRO A 247 13.70 -10.55 14.80
C PRO A 247 12.68 -11.68 14.95
N THR A 248 11.39 -11.36 15.13
CA THR A 248 10.29 -12.33 15.29
C THR A 248 9.62 -12.69 13.97
N LEU A 249 10.10 -12.17 12.83
CA LEU A 249 9.57 -12.55 11.53
C LEU A 249 9.85 -14.02 11.25
N ASN A 250 8.83 -14.73 10.78
CA ASN A 250 8.92 -16.09 10.27
C ASN A 250 9.19 -16.09 8.77
N THR A 251 8.70 -15.08 8.04
CA THR A 251 8.88 -14.96 6.59
C THR A 251 9.23 -13.52 6.19
N LEU A 252 10.14 -13.39 5.22
CA LEU A 252 10.53 -12.13 4.60
C LEU A 252 10.60 -12.33 3.07
N ASP A 253 9.80 -11.58 2.32
CA ASP A 253 9.74 -11.64 0.85
C ASP A 253 9.51 -13.08 0.33
N THR A 254 8.57 -13.82 0.93
CA THR A 254 8.27 -15.24 0.68
C THR A 254 9.31 -16.27 1.14
N TYR A 255 10.46 -15.84 1.65
CA TYR A 255 11.49 -16.73 2.18
C TYR A 255 11.32 -16.95 3.68
N ASP A 256 11.49 -18.19 4.14
CA ASP A 256 11.51 -18.51 5.56
C ASP A 256 12.72 -17.90 6.26
N VAL A 257 12.47 -17.25 7.40
CA VAL A 257 13.45 -16.64 8.27
C VAL A 257 13.75 -17.62 9.40
N SER A 258 14.92 -18.24 9.33
CA SER A 258 15.44 -19.07 10.41
C SER A 258 16.21 -18.24 11.43
N LYS A 259 16.33 -18.77 12.66
CA LYS A 259 17.11 -18.13 13.73
C LYS A 259 18.57 -17.86 13.34
N THR A 260 19.19 -18.71 12.53
CA THR A 260 20.56 -18.50 12.08
C THR A 260 20.68 -17.25 11.19
N VAL A 261 19.67 -16.98 10.36
CA VAL A 261 19.63 -15.81 9.48
C VAL A 261 19.44 -14.52 10.30
N THR A 262 18.60 -14.55 11.33
CA THR A 262 18.46 -13.40 12.25
C THR A 262 19.73 -13.15 13.06
N ASP A 263 20.37 -14.19 13.58
CA ASP A 263 21.62 -14.09 14.35
C ASP A 263 22.76 -13.50 13.49
N VAL A 264 22.83 -13.86 12.20
CA VAL A 264 23.78 -13.29 11.24
C VAL A 264 23.51 -11.81 11.00
N ALA A 265 22.25 -11.41 10.86
CA ALA A 265 21.88 -9.99 10.71
C ALA A 265 22.29 -9.18 11.95
N GLU A 266 21.99 -9.69 13.14
CA GLU A 266 22.37 -9.06 14.41
C GLU A 266 23.88 -8.93 14.56
N ALA A 267 24.63 -10.01 14.35
CA ALA A 267 26.09 -10.00 14.42
C ALA A 267 26.71 -9.01 13.42
N THR A 268 26.14 -8.92 12.22
CA THR A 268 26.57 -7.97 11.18
C THR A 268 26.38 -6.52 11.65
N VAL A 269 25.23 -6.19 12.23
CA VAL A 269 24.95 -4.86 12.76
C VAL A 269 25.87 -4.54 13.95
N MET A 270 26.02 -5.46 14.89
CA MET A 270 26.91 -5.30 16.05
C MET A 270 28.35 -5.05 15.63
N LYS A 271 28.89 -5.85 14.69
CA LYS A 271 30.26 -5.69 14.16
C LYS A 271 30.45 -4.33 13.52
N LYS A 272 29.51 -3.88 12.68
CA LYS A 272 29.56 -2.55 12.06
C LYS A 272 29.50 -1.44 13.12
N ARG A 273 28.59 -1.53 14.10
CA ARG A 273 28.49 -0.56 15.20
C ARG A 273 29.78 -0.46 15.99
N MET A 274 30.38 -1.60 16.36
CA MET A 274 31.66 -1.64 17.08
C MET A 274 32.79 -1.02 16.26
N TYR A 275 32.88 -1.36 14.97
CA TYR A 275 33.89 -0.80 14.07
C TYR A 275 33.79 0.73 13.99
N TYR A 276 32.59 1.28 13.74
CA TYR A 276 32.42 2.72 13.65
C TYR A 276 32.59 3.42 15.00
N HIS A 277 32.13 2.82 16.10
CA HIS A 277 32.38 3.34 17.45
C HIS A 277 33.87 3.43 17.77
N MET A 278 34.63 2.40 17.42
CA MET A 278 36.09 2.39 17.54
C MET A 278 36.72 3.51 16.72
N ARG A 279 36.29 3.69 15.46
CA ARG A 279 36.81 4.79 14.61
C ARG A 279 36.50 6.17 15.18
N VAL A 280 35.29 6.38 15.68
CA VAL A 280 34.91 7.63 16.35
C VAL A 280 35.83 7.90 17.53
N LYS A 281 36.05 6.91 18.41
CA LYS A 281 36.98 7.02 19.54
C LYS A 281 38.41 7.33 19.11
N THR A 282 38.91 6.68 18.05
CA THR A 282 40.24 6.95 17.50
C THR A 282 40.36 8.40 17.02
N VAL A 283 39.37 8.91 16.30
CA VAL A 283 39.36 10.31 15.84
C VAL A 283 39.37 11.28 17.02
N HIS A 284 38.54 11.03 18.04
CA HIS A 284 38.51 11.87 19.24
C HIS A 284 39.85 11.89 19.97
N ARG A 285 40.47 10.71 20.19
CA ARG A 285 41.80 10.62 20.81
C ARG A 285 42.84 11.41 20.02
N ASN A 286 42.88 11.24 18.70
CA ASN A 286 43.82 11.96 17.85
C ASN A 286 43.60 13.49 17.92
N MET A 287 42.34 13.93 17.95
CA MET A 287 41.99 15.35 18.10
C MET A 287 42.47 15.90 19.45
N THR A 288 42.23 15.18 20.54
CA THR A 288 42.71 15.57 21.88
C THR A 288 44.23 15.65 21.92
N ASP A 289 44.94 14.66 21.37
CA ASP A 289 46.41 14.65 21.31
C ASP A 289 46.96 15.85 20.53
N ILE A 290 46.30 16.25 19.44
CA ILE A 290 46.66 17.45 18.67
C ILE A 290 46.40 18.72 19.48
N LEU A 291 45.25 18.86 20.13
CA LEU A 291 44.92 20.02 20.97
C LEU A 291 45.95 20.20 22.09
N THR A 292 46.30 19.13 22.80
CA THR A 292 47.33 19.18 23.85
C THR A 292 48.69 19.61 23.30
N LYS A 293 49.08 19.13 22.11
CA LYS A 293 50.32 19.58 21.46
C LYS A 293 50.28 21.06 21.09
N MET A 294 49.14 21.55 20.60
CA MET A 294 48.94 22.96 20.27
C MET A 294 48.98 23.84 21.52
N ASP A 295 48.40 23.41 22.64
CA ASP A 295 48.46 24.14 23.90
C ASP A 295 49.89 24.24 24.43
N VAL A 296 50.64 23.13 24.42
CA VAL A 296 52.05 23.15 24.80
C VAL A 296 52.86 24.08 23.89
N TYR A 297 52.59 24.08 22.59
CA TYR A 297 53.27 24.96 21.65
C TYR A 297 52.91 26.44 21.87
N LYS A 298 51.63 26.72 22.15
CA LYS A 298 51.15 28.06 22.49
C LYS A 298 51.84 28.58 23.76
N THR A 299 51.87 27.80 24.83
CA THR A 299 52.55 28.19 26.08
C THR A 299 54.03 28.50 25.83
N LYS A 300 54.73 27.68 25.04
CA LYS A 300 56.13 27.94 24.66
C LYS A 300 56.31 29.25 23.88
N LEU A 301 55.39 29.58 22.98
CA LEU A 301 55.42 30.86 22.25
C LEU A 301 55.11 32.06 23.16
N GLU A 302 54.29 31.88 24.20
CA GLU A 302 53.93 32.93 25.16
C GLU A 302 55.00 33.19 26.22
N GLU A 303 55.86 32.21 26.54
CA GLU A 303 56.93 32.32 27.55
C GLU A 303 57.90 33.49 27.28
N PHE A 304 58.42 33.62 26.07
CA PHE A 304 59.42 34.65 25.75
C PHE A 304 58.87 36.09 25.85
N PRO A 305 57.69 36.43 25.29
CA PRO A 305 57.03 37.70 25.55
C PRO A 305 56.77 37.96 27.05
N HIS A 306 56.31 36.95 27.80
CA HIS A 306 56.05 37.09 29.23
C HIS A 306 57.33 37.43 30.02
N GLU A 307 58.42 36.72 29.76
CA GLU A 307 59.72 36.98 30.39
C GLU A 307 60.26 38.37 30.04
N ARG A 308 60.06 38.83 28.79
CA ARG A 308 60.41 40.21 28.40
C ARG A 308 59.57 41.26 29.12
N ILE A 309 58.26 41.07 29.20
CA ILE A 309 57.35 41.99 29.91
C ILE A 309 57.73 42.06 31.40
N LYS A 310 57.96 40.90 32.03
CA LYS A 310 58.38 40.81 33.44
C LYS A 310 59.71 41.51 33.68
N SER A 311 60.69 41.31 32.79
CA SER A 311 61.99 41.98 32.87
C SER A 311 61.86 43.50 32.75
N LEU A 312 61.06 43.99 31.78
CA LEU A 312 60.79 45.42 31.60
C LEU A 312 60.09 46.03 32.82
N TYR A 313 59.12 45.33 33.40
CA TYR A 313 58.42 45.77 34.60
C TYR A 313 59.36 45.91 35.81
N ASN A 314 60.28 44.95 35.99
CA ASN A 314 61.29 45.03 37.04
C ASN A 314 62.21 46.26 36.87
N VAL A 315 62.68 46.51 35.65
CA VAL A 315 63.50 47.69 35.33
C VAL A 315 62.73 48.99 35.62
N LEU A 316 61.46 49.08 35.20
CA LEU A 316 60.62 50.25 35.49
C LEU A 316 60.43 50.47 37.00
N LYS A 317 60.29 49.41 37.78
CA LYS A 317 60.15 49.49 39.24
C LYS A 317 61.42 50.03 39.90
N GLU A 318 62.60 49.57 39.47
CA GLU A 318 63.88 50.08 39.98
C GLU A 318 64.07 51.57 39.65
N VAL A 319 63.76 51.99 38.41
CA VAL A 319 63.84 53.40 38.01
C VAL A 319 62.87 54.29 38.80
N SER A 320 61.73 53.75 39.23
CA SER A 320 60.73 54.48 40.02
C SER A 320 61.12 54.66 41.50
N ILE A 321 62.07 53.89 42.01
CA ILE A 321 62.57 53.98 43.40
C ILE A 321 63.72 55.00 43.53
N VAL A 322 64.32 55.41 42.42
CA VAL A 322 65.50 56.31 42.36
C VAL A 322 65.10 57.78 42.06
N ARG A 323 63.80 58.11 42.12
CA ARG A 323 63.27 59.48 42.03
C ARG A 323 62.60 59.89 43.34
#